data_AF-A0A934S8F5-F1
#
_entry.id   AF-A0A934S8F5-F1
#
_cell.length_a   1.000
_cell.length_b   1.000
_cell.length_c   1.000
_cell.angle_alpha   90.00
_cell.angle_beta   90.00
_cell.angle_gamma   90.00
#
_symmetry.space_group_name_H-M   'P 1'
#
loop_
_entity.id
_entity.type
_entity.pdbx_description
1 polymer ?
#
loop_
_entity_poly.entity_id
_entity_poly.type
_entity_poly.pdbx_seq_one_letter_code
_entity_poly.pdbx_strand_id
1 'polypeptide(L)'
;MSCLIQGGHILELSEWVAVLSSTVSFATLTIVILELRLGRLQSKASALIEVHGKIERLVAIGLDKPELLEAISIGPPEKEALRSYLQLWLNQIELTYRLRAFGLYSKPYWESMELDISDFMTLPQMQTHWSNHCQYYPHDFREFLEKCQKQAFEAEPQTAEAPPETTQASTT
;
A
#
# COMPACT_ATOMS: atom_id res chain seq x y z
N MET A 1 -58.21 -45.40 24.41
CA MET A 1 -56.74 -45.55 24.36
C MET A 1 -56.11 -44.93 23.11
N SER A 2 -56.79 -44.03 22.39
CA SER A 2 -56.28 -43.43 21.14
C SER A 2 -55.72 -42.01 21.29
N CYS A 3 -55.79 -41.41 22.49
CA CYS A 3 -55.35 -40.03 22.72
C CYS A 3 -53.85 -39.89 23.00
N LEU A 4 -53.16 -41.00 23.34
CA LEU A 4 -51.71 -40.99 23.64
C LEU A 4 -50.83 -41.18 22.39
N ILE A 5 -51.35 -41.77 21.32
CA ILE A 5 -50.59 -42.00 20.07
C ILE A 5 -50.50 -40.71 19.24
N GLN A 6 -51.48 -39.82 19.35
CA GLN A 6 -51.53 -38.57 18.59
C GLN A 6 -50.62 -37.47 19.16
N GLY A 7 -50.26 -37.55 20.46
CA GLY A 7 -49.33 -36.61 21.09
C GLY A 7 -47.85 -36.85 20.75
N GLY A 8 -47.45 -38.11 20.51
CA GLY A 8 -46.07 -38.46 20.18
C GLY A 8 -45.62 -37.93 18.81
N HIS A 9 -46.49 -38.04 17.80
CA HIS A 9 -46.20 -37.53 16.45
C HIS A 9 -46.09 -36.00 16.39
N ILE A 10 -46.83 -35.27 17.23
CA ILE A 10 -46.76 -33.80 17.29
C ILE A 10 -45.45 -33.34 17.93
N LEU A 11 -44.96 -34.06 18.94
CA LEU A 11 -43.70 -33.76 19.60
C LEU A 11 -42.51 -34.00 18.66
N GLU A 12 -42.47 -35.14 17.93
CA GLU A 12 -41.43 -35.40 16.93
C GLU A 12 -41.42 -34.37 15.80
N LEU A 13 -42.59 -33.97 15.27
CA LEU A 13 -42.69 -32.93 14.25
C LEU A 13 -42.12 -31.59 14.73
N SER A 14 -42.35 -31.23 16.00
CA SER A 14 -41.82 -29.99 16.57
C SER A 14 -40.30 -30.00 16.72
N GLU A 15 -39.71 -31.15 17.06
CA GLU A 15 -38.25 -31.34 17.13
C GLU A 15 -37.61 -31.24 15.74
N TRP A 16 -38.22 -31.87 14.73
CA TRP A 16 -37.77 -31.77 13.34
C TRP A 16 -37.83 -30.34 12.81
N VAL A 17 -38.90 -29.61 13.11
CA VAL A 17 -39.03 -28.19 12.74
C VAL A 17 -37.96 -27.34 13.43
N ALA A 18 -37.65 -27.61 14.71
CA ALA A 18 -36.61 -26.90 15.45
C ALA A 18 -35.21 -27.17 14.87
N VAL A 19 -34.89 -28.42 14.53
CA VAL A 19 -33.62 -28.80 13.88
C VAL A 19 -33.50 -28.18 12.49
N LEU A 20 -34.58 -28.17 11.71
CA LEU A 20 -34.60 -27.56 10.38
C LEU A 20 -34.40 -26.04 10.47
N SER A 21 -35.12 -25.39 11.39
CA SER A 21 -35.00 -23.96 11.71
C SER A 21 -33.57 -23.57 12.10
N SER A 22 -32.96 -24.36 12.98
CA SER A 22 -31.57 -24.16 13.42
C SER A 22 -30.60 -24.30 12.24
N THR A 23 -30.73 -25.36 11.45
CA THR A 23 -29.90 -25.61 10.26
C THR A 23 -30.01 -24.48 9.24
N VAL A 24 -31.22 -24.02 8.95
CA VAL A 24 -31.45 -22.88 8.04
C VAL A 24 -30.78 -21.63 8.58
N SER A 25 -30.89 -21.35 9.88
CA SER A 25 -30.26 -20.18 10.51
C SER A 25 -28.72 -20.23 10.41
N PHE A 26 -28.11 -21.39 10.63
CA PHE A 26 -26.66 -21.58 10.44
C PHE A 26 -26.23 -21.43 8.98
N ALA A 27 -27.02 -21.94 8.04
CA ALA A 27 -26.76 -21.79 6.62
C ALA A 27 -26.82 -20.32 6.20
N THR A 28 -27.84 -19.57 6.64
CA THR A 28 -27.97 -18.13 6.36
C THR A 28 -26.81 -17.35 6.95
N LEU A 29 -26.40 -17.64 8.20
CA LEU A 29 -25.24 -16.99 8.81
C LEU A 29 -23.96 -17.24 8.02
N THR A 30 -23.76 -18.47 7.55
CA THR A 30 -22.60 -18.85 6.73
C THR A 30 -22.58 -18.08 5.41
N ILE A 31 -23.74 -17.93 4.76
CA ILE A 31 -23.88 -17.15 3.52
C ILE A 31 -23.53 -15.69 3.78
N VAL A 32 -24.06 -15.07 4.84
CA VAL A 32 -23.75 -13.67 5.19
C VAL A 32 -22.24 -13.49 5.46
N ILE A 33 -21.60 -14.44 6.15
CA ILE A 33 -20.14 -14.40 6.36
C ILE A 33 -19.38 -14.44 5.03
N LEU A 34 -19.83 -15.28 4.09
CA LEU A 34 -19.23 -15.38 2.76
C LEU A 34 -19.42 -14.09 1.96
N GLU A 35 -20.62 -13.51 1.97
CA GLU A 35 -20.92 -12.24 1.31
C GLU A 35 -20.07 -11.09 1.88
N LEU A 36 -19.88 -11.03 3.19
CA LEU A 36 -18.99 -10.05 3.82
C LEU A 36 -17.54 -10.22 3.37
N ARG A 37 -17.07 -11.46 3.17
CA ARG A 37 -15.72 -11.73 2.65
C ARG A 37 -15.59 -11.29 1.20
N LEU A 38 -16.56 -11.65 0.35
CA LEU A 38 -16.58 -11.25 -1.05
C LEU A 38 -16.66 -9.73 -1.20
N GLY A 39 -17.50 -9.06 -0.41
CA GLY A 39 -17.61 -7.60 -0.39
C GLY A 39 -16.31 -6.92 0.03
N ARG A 40 -15.58 -7.47 1.00
CA ARG A 40 -14.23 -6.97 1.37
C ARG A 40 -13.24 -7.14 0.23
N LEU A 41 -13.23 -8.29 -0.45
CA LEU A 41 -12.34 -8.52 -1.60
C LEU A 41 -12.65 -7.56 -2.76
N GLN A 42 -13.94 -7.32 -3.03
CA GLN A 42 -14.36 -6.39 -4.07
C GLN A 42 -13.97 -4.95 -3.73
N SER A 43 -14.20 -4.50 -2.50
CA SER A 43 -13.77 -3.18 -2.03
C SER A 43 -12.25 -3.01 -2.14
N LYS A 44 -11.49 -4.05 -1.79
CA LYS A 44 -10.03 -4.07 -1.94
C LYS A 44 -9.61 -3.93 -3.41
N ALA A 45 -10.24 -4.68 -4.32
CA ALA A 45 -9.96 -4.60 -5.75
C ALA A 45 -10.30 -3.22 -6.34
N SER A 46 -11.46 -2.65 -5.97
CA SER A 46 -11.86 -1.32 -6.41
C SER A 46 -10.88 -0.24 -5.94
N ALA A 47 -10.42 -0.31 -4.68
CA ALA A 47 -9.42 0.62 -4.16
C ALA A 47 -8.09 0.53 -4.93
N LEU A 48 -7.64 -0.69 -5.26
CA LEU A 48 -6.42 -0.89 -6.06
C LEU A 48 -6.55 -0.34 -7.48
N ILE A 49 -7.70 -0.50 -8.13
CA ILE A 49 -7.96 0.05 -9.47
C ILE A 49 -7.90 1.57 -9.44
N GLU A 50 -8.54 2.20 -8.45
CA GLU A 50 -8.52 3.67 -8.31
C GLU A 50 -7.10 4.20 -8.12
N VAL A 51 -6.31 3.51 -7.30
CA VAL A 51 -4.90 3.85 -7.04
C VAL A 51 -4.08 3.71 -8.32
N HIS A 52 -4.30 2.64 -9.09
CA HIS A 52 -3.62 2.43 -10.35
C HIS A 52 -3.92 3.57 -11.34
N GLY A 53 -5.19 3.98 -11.45
CA GLY A 53 -5.57 5.11 -12.30
C GLY A 53 -4.96 6.45 -11.86
N LYS A 54 -4.69 6.64 -10.56
CA LYS A 54 -3.95 7.83 -10.06
C LYS A 54 -2.46 7.75 -10.42
N ILE A 55 -1.85 6.57 -10.31
CA ILE A 55 -0.45 6.35 -10.71
C ILE A 55 -0.27 6.60 -12.21
N GLU A 56 -1.15 6.05 -13.06
CA GLU A 56 -1.09 6.27 -14.51
C GLU A 56 -1.13 7.75 -14.86
N ARG A 57 -2.00 8.53 -14.20
CA ARG A 57 -2.06 9.99 -14.39
C ARG A 57 -0.79 10.69 -13.92
N LEU A 58 -0.23 10.28 -12.79
CA LEU A 58 1.00 10.86 -12.26
C LEU A 58 2.19 10.61 -13.20
N VAL A 59 2.30 9.37 -13.70
CA VAL A 59 3.31 8.98 -14.68
C VAL A 59 3.10 9.72 -16.00
N ALA A 60 1.86 9.83 -16.47
CA ALA A 60 1.55 10.60 -17.68
C ALA A 60 2.01 12.06 -17.57
N ILE A 61 1.79 12.72 -16.42
CA ILE A 61 2.28 14.08 -16.19
C ILE A 61 3.82 14.15 -16.30
N GLY A 62 4.53 13.15 -15.77
CA GLY A 62 5.99 13.06 -15.87
C GLY A 62 6.48 12.84 -17.31
N LEU A 63 5.77 12.00 -18.07
CA LEU A 63 6.09 11.72 -19.48
C LEU A 63 5.77 12.91 -20.39
N ASP A 64 4.67 13.60 -20.15
CA ASP A 64 4.26 14.79 -20.90
C ASP A 64 5.19 15.99 -20.64
N LYS A 65 5.85 16.01 -19.48
CA LYS A 65 6.74 17.09 -19.04
C LYS A 65 8.05 16.51 -18.50
N PRO A 66 8.95 16.03 -19.38
CA PRO A 66 10.21 15.40 -18.97
C PRO A 66 11.10 16.36 -18.15
N GLU A 67 10.96 17.67 -18.38
CA GLU A 67 11.61 18.71 -17.56
C GLU A 67 11.31 18.59 -16.06
N LEU A 68 10.12 18.08 -15.68
CA LEU A 68 9.77 17.86 -14.28
C LEU A 68 10.52 16.67 -13.70
N LEU A 69 10.76 15.62 -14.47
CA LEU A 69 11.52 14.46 -14.04
C LEU A 69 13.00 14.82 -13.84
N GLU A 70 13.57 15.58 -14.78
CA GLU A 70 14.95 16.06 -14.67
C GLU A 70 15.11 17.04 -13.50
N ALA A 71 14.12 17.92 -13.31
CA ALA A 71 14.18 18.92 -12.26
C ALA A 71 14.13 18.35 -10.84
N ILE A 72 13.50 17.18 -10.64
CA ILE A 72 13.53 16.49 -9.34
C ILE A 72 14.97 16.11 -8.94
N SER A 73 15.78 15.67 -9.90
CA SER A 73 17.11 15.11 -9.64
C SER A 73 18.20 16.18 -9.58
N ILE A 74 18.19 17.16 -10.50
CA ILE A 74 19.32 18.07 -10.71
C ILE A 74 18.86 19.53 -10.93
N GLY A 75 17.55 19.79 -10.92
CA GLY A 75 17.00 21.07 -11.34
C GLY A 75 17.17 22.20 -10.32
N PRO A 76 17.14 23.46 -10.79
CA PRO A 76 17.05 24.61 -9.91
C PRO A 76 15.74 24.55 -9.10
N PRO A 77 15.77 24.96 -7.82
CA PRO A 77 14.57 24.98 -6.99
C PRO A 77 13.58 26.00 -7.57
N GLU A 78 12.29 25.63 -7.52
CA GLU A 78 11.14 26.54 -7.70
C GLU A 78 10.67 26.89 -9.12
N LYS A 79 10.17 25.87 -9.84
CA LYS A 79 9.00 26.08 -10.72
C LYS A 79 7.75 25.62 -9.97
N GLU A 80 6.67 26.41 -9.98
CA GLU A 80 5.38 26.05 -9.35
C GLU A 80 4.86 24.67 -9.80
N ALA A 81 5.16 24.31 -11.05
CA ALA A 81 4.86 22.99 -11.61
C ALA A 81 5.62 21.85 -10.90
N LEU A 82 6.88 22.05 -10.53
CA LEU A 82 7.67 21.07 -9.77
C LEU A 82 7.11 20.90 -8.37
N ARG A 83 6.78 22.00 -7.68
CA ARG A 83 6.13 21.96 -6.35
C ARG A 83 4.83 21.17 -6.39
N SER A 84 3.96 21.47 -7.35
CA SER A 84 2.71 20.74 -7.56
C SER A 84 2.95 19.26 -7.83
N TYR A 85 3.98 18.94 -8.62
CA TYR A 85 4.33 17.55 -8.95
C TYR A 85 4.85 16.78 -7.74
N LEU A 86 5.76 17.36 -6.94
CA LEU A 86 6.25 16.78 -5.69
C LEU A 86 5.12 16.57 -4.67
N GLN A 87 4.18 17.52 -4.60
CA GLN A 87 2.98 17.39 -3.76
C GLN A 87 2.11 16.21 -4.19
N LEU A 88 1.92 15.99 -5.50
CA LEU A 88 1.17 14.84 -6.01
C LEU A 88 1.85 13.52 -5.65
N TRP A 89 3.18 13.45 -5.74
CA TRP A 89 3.94 12.29 -5.28
C TRP A 89 3.77 12.02 -3.79
N LEU A 90 3.88 13.04 -2.93
CA LEU A 90 3.65 12.86 -1.49
C LEU A 90 2.22 12.38 -1.19
N ASN A 91 1.22 12.94 -1.86
CA ASN A 91 -0.17 12.50 -1.71
C ASN A 91 -0.34 11.02 -2.13
N GLN A 92 0.36 10.59 -3.18
CA GLN A 92 0.35 9.20 -3.63
C GLN A 92 1.06 8.27 -2.63
N ILE A 93 2.16 8.70 -2.04
CA ILE A 93 2.87 7.94 -1.00
C ILE A 93 2.00 7.81 0.26
N GLU A 94 1.34 8.89 0.69
CA GLU A 94 0.39 8.85 1.82
C GLU A 94 -0.76 7.88 1.56
N LEU A 95 -1.34 7.93 0.36
CA LEU A 95 -2.40 7.00 -0.04
C LEU A 95 -1.91 5.54 0.03
N THR A 96 -0.74 5.27 -0.55
CA THR A 96 -0.10 3.95 -0.53
C THR A 96 0.17 3.47 0.91
N TYR A 97 0.68 4.35 1.78
CA TYR A 97 0.88 4.06 3.19
C TYR A 97 -0.43 3.70 3.91
N ARG A 98 -1.51 4.45 3.68
CA ARG A 98 -2.83 4.13 4.27
C ARG A 98 -3.39 2.81 3.76
N LEU A 99 -3.18 2.47 2.49
CA LEU A 99 -3.64 1.22 1.89
C LEU A 99 -2.95 -0.01 2.48
N ARG A 100 -1.70 0.13 2.94
CA ARG A 100 -1.01 -0.90 3.72
C ARG A 100 -1.80 -1.28 4.97
N ALA A 101 -2.35 -0.31 5.70
CA ALA A 101 -3.12 -0.56 6.92
C ALA A 101 -4.39 -1.42 6.66
N PHE A 102 -4.92 -1.39 5.43
CA PHE A 102 -6.04 -2.23 5.00
C PHE A 102 -5.62 -3.66 4.55
N GLY A 103 -4.33 -3.99 4.62
CA GLY A 103 -3.79 -5.28 4.19
C GLY A 103 -4.01 -5.51 2.69
N LEU A 104 -3.80 -4.47 1.89
CA LEU A 104 -3.87 -4.52 0.43
C LEU A 104 -2.56 -4.96 -0.21
N TYR A 105 -1.46 -4.81 0.50
CA TYR A 105 -0.13 -5.17 0.03
C TYR A 105 0.37 -6.40 0.77
N SER A 106 0.99 -7.32 0.03
CA SER A 106 1.76 -8.40 0.65
C SER A 106 2.98 -7.81 1.35
N LYS A 107 3.49 -8.49 2.38
CA LYS A 107 4.69 -8.04 3.10
C LYS A 107 5.89 -7.79 2.17
N PRO A 108 6.28 -8.72 1.26
CA PRO A 108 7.41 -8.49 0.37
C PRO A 108 7.19 -7.31 -0.59
N TYR A 109 5.96 -7.12 -1.08
CA TYR A 109 5.65 -6.02 -1.98
C TYR A 109 5.74 -4.67 -1.25
N TRP A 110 5.24 -4.61 -0.01
CA TRP A 110 5.36 -3.44 0.82
C TRP A 110 6.82 -3.10 1.16
N GLU A 111 7.64 -4.10 1.48
CA GLU A 111 9.08 -3.91 1.74
C GLU A 111 9.81 -3.32 0.52
N SER A 112 9.48 -3.79 -0.70
CA SER A 112 10.02 -3.20 -1.94
C SER A 112 9.59 -1.74 -2.11
N MET A 113 8.32 -1.41 -1.87
CA MET A 113 7.84 -0.03 -1.96
C MET A 113 8.46 0.87 -0.90
N GLU A 114 8.74 0.36 0.31
CA GLU A 114 9.44 1.14 1.34
C GLU A 114 10.84 1.55 0.86
N LEU A 115 11.54 0.70 0.10
CA LEU A 115 12.83 1.05 -0.51
C LEU A 115 12.66 2.16 -1.57
N ASP A 116 11.73 2.00 -2.51
CA ASP A 116 11.47 3.01 -3.55
C ASP A 116 11.09 4.37 -2.94
N ILE A 117 10.26 4.35 -1.88
CA ILE A 117 9.91 5.57 -1.13
C ILE A 117 11.13 6.15 -0.44
N SER A 118 11.97 5.32 0.18
CA SER A 118 13.20 5.78 0.86
C SER A 118 14.14 6.46 -0.13
N ASP A 119 14.40 5.84 -1.28
CA ASP A 119 15.22 6.39 -2.35
C ASP A 119 14.65 7.72 -2.86
N PHE A 120 13.34 7.78 -3.10
CA PHE A 120 12.68 9.00 -3.57
C PHE A 120 12.76 10.15 -2.54
N MET A 121 12.69 9.83 -1.24
CA MET A 121 12.82 10.81 -0.17
C MET A 121 14.27 11.32 0.02
N THR A 122 15.28 10.70 -0.61
CA THR A 122 16.65 11.23 -0.64
C THR A 122 16.85 12.38 -1.62
N LEU A 123 15.94 12.55 -2.57
CA LEU A 123 16.09 13.54 -3.63
C LEU A 123 16.07 14.96 -3.04
N PRO A 124 17.03 15.85 -3.36
CA PRO A 124 17.16 17.15 -2.69
C PRO A 124 15.89 18.02 -2.78
N GLN A 125 15.22 17.98 -3.92
CA GLN A 125 13.97 18.72 -4.12
C GLN A 125 12.83 18.13 -3.27
N MET A 126 12.78 16.80 -3.10
CA MET A 126 11.81 16.16 -2.23
C MET A 126 12.08 16.47 -0.76
N GLN A 127 13.33 16.43 -0.31
CA GLN A 127 13.70 16.83 1.06
C GLN A 127 13.30 18.28 1.35
N THR A 128 13.60 19.19 0.43
CA THR A 128 13.24 20.60 0.54
C THR A 128 11.72 20.80 0.53
N HIS A 129 10.99 20.09 -0.33
CA HIS A 129 9.53 20.17 -0.37
C HIS A 129 8.91 19.60 0.91
N TRP A 130 9.42 18.46 1.39
CA TRP A 130 8.97 17.81 2.62
C TRP A 130 9.18 18.68 3.85
N SER A 131 10.36 19.27 4.04
CA SER A 131 10.64 20.12 5.21
C SER A 131 9.70 21.34 5.31
N ASN A 132 9.25 21.86 4.16
CA ASN A 132 8.32 22.98 4.09
C ASN A 132 6.85 22.59 4.33
N HIS A 133 6.47 21.32 4.08
CA HIS A 133 5.06 20.90 4.06
C HIS A 133 4.71 19.76 5.03
N CYS A 134 5.69 19.14 5.69
CA CYS A 134 5.48 17.96 6.53
C CYS A 134 4.43 18.19 7.62
N GLN A 135 4.32 19.41 8.16
CA GLN A 135 3.37 19.79 9.20
C GLN A 135 1.90 19.55 8.84
N TYR A 136 1.55 19.50 7.55
CA TYR A 136 0.18 19.25 7.08
C TYR A 136 -0.21 17.77 7.07
N TYR A 137 0.75 16.87 7.29
CA TYR A 137 0.52 15.43 7.28
C TYR A 137 0.30 14.84 8.68
N PRO A 138 -0.43 13.72 8.81
CA PRO A 138 -0.59 12.98 10.07
C PRO A 138 0.73 12.54 10.70
N HIS A 139 0.76 12.43 12.03
CA HIS A 139 1.98 12.12 12.79
C HIS A 139 2.61 10.76 12.43
N ASP A 140 1.79 9.71 12.34
CA ASP A 140 2.19 8.36 11.96
C ASP A 140 2.83 8.30 10.56
N PHE A 141 2.27 9.07 9.62
CA PHE A 141 2.85 9.19 8.29
C PHE A 141 4.17 9.97 8.28
N ARG A 142 4.29 11.01 9.11
CA ARG A 142 5.56 11.74 9.25
C ARG A 142 6.66 10.84 9.83
N GLU A 143 6.37 10.09 10.89
CA GLU A 143 7.32 9.14 11.48
C GLU A 143 7.76 8.07 10.47
N PHE A 144 6.84 7.59 9.64
CA PHE A 144 7.15 6.67 8.56
C PHE A 144 8.16 7.28 7.57
N LEU A 145 7.91 8.50 7.06
CA LEU A 145 8.81 9.13 6.12
C LEU A 145 10.17 9.51 6.74
N GLU A 146 10.20 9.93 8.00
CA GLU A 146 11.43 10.17 8.74
C GLU A 146 12.26 8.89 8.91
N LYS A 147 11.60 7.75 9.13
CA LYS A 147 12.26 6.44 9.15
C LYS A 147 12.84 6.10 7.78
N CYS A 148 12.08 6.27 6.70
CA CYS A 148 12.55 6.03 5.34
C CYS A 148 13.78 6.88 4.99
N GLN A 149 13.77 8.16 5.37
CA GLN A 149 14.93 9.04 5.21
C GLN A 149 16.17 8.49 5.93
N LYS A 150 16.03 8.10 7.20
CA LYS A 150 17.15 7.54 7.99
C LYS A 150 17.71 6.25 7.38
N GLN A 151 16.83 5.35 6.93
CA GLN A 151 17.23 4.08 6.33
C GLN A 151 18.04 4.27 5.04
N ALA A 152 17.68 5.25 4.22
CA ALA A 152 18.43 5.54 2.99
C ALA A 152 19.86 6.04 3.29
N PHE A 153 20.04 6.85 4.34
CA PHE A 153 21.37 7.31 4.77
C PHE A 153 22.24 6.18 5.36
N GLU A 154 21.64 5.18 6.00
CA GLU A 154 22.35 4.03 6.56
C GLU A 154 22.68 2.96 5.50
N ALA A 155 21.97 2.96 4.37
CA ALA A 155 22.12 1.95 3.32
C ALA A 155 23.22 2.26 2.29
N GLU A 156 23.81 3.46 2.26
CA GLU A 156 24.98 3.77 1.42
C GLU A 156 26.22 2.99 1.90
N PRO A 157 26.70 1.96 1.17
CA PRO A 157 27.91 1.24 1.52
C PRO A 157 29.13 2.03 1.06
N GLN A 158 30.19 2.05 1.88
CA GLN A 158 31.54 2.56 1.57
C GLN A 158 32.26 1.75 0.47
N THR A 159 31.61 1.43 -0.65
CA THR A 159 32.23 0.68 -1.75
C THR A 159 32.79 1.66 -2.78
N ALA A 160 33.82 2.39 -2.38
CA ALA A 160 34.77 3.03 -3.29
C ALA A 160 36.19 2.61 -2.90
N GLU A 161 36.42 1.30 -2.81
CA GLU A 161 37.78 0.76 -2.86
C GLU A 161 38.09 0.52 -4.34
N ALA A 162 38.93 1.39 -4.89
CA ALA A 162 39.34 1.38 -6.29
C ALA A 162 39.99 0.02 -6.67
N PRO A 163 39.84 -0.45 -7.93
CA PRO A 163 40.57 -1.63 -8.38
C PRO A 163 42.09 -1.43 -8.24
N PRO A 164 42.86 -2.42 -7.76
CA PRO A 164 44.31 -2.30 -7.70
C PRO A 164 44.86 -2.13 -9.13
N GLU A 165 45.70 -1.10 -9.32
CA GLU A 165 46.46 -0.89 -10.54
C GLU A 165 47.23 -2.16 -10.91
N THR A 166 46.87 -2.75 -12.04
CA THR A 166 47.62 -3.87 -12.63
C THR A 166 48.94 -3.32 -13.16
N THR A 167 49.99 -3.38 -12.33
CA THR A 167 51.38 -3.16 -12.75
C THR A 167 51.71 -4.11 -13.91
N GLN A 168 51.80 -3.55 -15.12
CA GLN A 168 52.35 -4.24 -16.28
C GLN A 168 53.85 -4.45 -16.06
N ALA A 169 54.24 -5.70 -15.79
CA ALA A 169 55.63 -6.11 -15.89
C ALA A 169 55.99 -6.26 -17.37
N SER A 170 56.74 -5.29 -17.90
CA SER A 170 57.50 -5.46 -19.14
C SER A 170 58.65 -6.44 -18.87
N THR A 171 58.60 -7.62 -19.47
CA THR A 171 59.73 -8.53 -19.55
C THR A 171 60.54 -8.21 -20.81
N THR A 172 61.81 -7.92 -20.60
CA THR A 172 62.88 -7.82 -21.60
C THR A 172 63.30 -9.20 -22.10
#